data_AF-A0A7K0U4L5-F1
#
_entry.id   AF-A0A7K0U4L5-F1
#
_cell.length_a   1.000
_cell.length_b   1.000
_cell.length_c   1.000
_cell.angle_alpha   90.00
_cell.angle_beta   90.00
_cell.angle_gamma   90.00
#
_symmetry.space_group_name_H-M   'P 1'
#
loop_
_entity.id
_entity.type
_entity.pdbx_description
1 polymer ?
#
loop_
_entity_poly.entity_id
_entity_poly.type
_entity_poly.pdbx_seq_one_letter_code
_entity_poly.pdbx_strand_id
1 'polypeptide(L)'
;MEQGERRSALMLTPQGKVEVLLGVVREGDDALLDTDAGWGEALKNVLSRYKIRTAVEVSLESLGEPPDDSSELERIREGTPRMGFDLDSAVIPQEAALEIESVSFTKGCFVGQELVCRIDSRGHVNRHLRLITNSSGVTLVKGESLLQDGKVVGEVTSSAPGFALGYVRREVEIGSTLEVSGTVVKVLERPVAT
;
A
#
# COMPACT_ATOMS: atom_id res chain seq x y z
N MET A 1 0.97 -13.12 17.89
CA MET A 1 -0.30 -12.37 17.97
C MET A 1 -1.05 -12.83 19.21
N GLU A 2 -1.12 -11.94 20.18
CA GLU A 2 -1.94 -12.00 21.37
C GLU A 2 -3.43 -11.80 20.99
N GLN A 3 -4.33 -12.13 21.91
CA GLN A 3 -5.78 -11.93 21.72
C GLN A 3 -6.08 -10.44 21.50
N GLY A 4 -6.85 -10.10 20.45
CA GLY A 4 -7.20 -8.71 20.12
C GLY A 4 -6.05 -7.91 19.49
N GLU A 5 -4.86 -8.47 19.33
CA GLU A 5 -3.75 -7.82 18.65
C GLU A 5 -4.04 -7.71 17.15
N ARG A 6 -4.01 -6.48 16.61
CA ARG A 6 -4.07 -6.24 15.16
C ARG A 6 -2.66 -6.18 14.56
N ARG A 7 -2.46 -6.84 13.43
CA ARG A 7 -1.24 -6.75 12.61
C ARG A 7 -1.58 -6.52 11.15
N SER A 8 -0.78 -5.72 10.47
CA SER A 8 -0.85 -5.59 9.01
C SER A 8 -0.27 -6.84 8.36
N ALA A 9 -0.85 -7.25 7.24
CA ALA A 9 -0.42 -8.39 6.46
C ALA A 9 -0.74 -8.19 4.98
N LEU A 10 -0.13 -9.03 4.14
CA LEU A 10 -0.32 -9.02 2.69
C LEU A 10 -0.69 -10.40 2.19
N MET A 11 -1.70 -10.45 1.32
CA MET A 11 -1.83 -11.54 0.35
C MET A 11 -1.03 -11.16 -0.90
N LEU A 12 -0.12 -12.03 -1.32
CA LEU A 12 0.72 -11.82 -2.49
C LEU A 12 0.37 -12.79 -3.61
N THR A 13 0.57 -12.32 -4.84
CA THR A 13 0.63 -13.19 -6.00
C THR A 13 1.84 -14.14 -5.90
N PRO A 14 1.86 -15.27 -6.62
CA PRO A 14 3.04 -16.14 -6.69
C PRO A 14 4.31 -15.41 -7.16
N GLN A 15 4.16 -14.32 -7.92
CA GLN A 15 5.25 -13.47 -8.39
C GLN A 15 5.71 -12.44 -7.35
N GLY A 16 5.12 -12.41 -6.15
CA GLY A 16 5.51 -11.50 -5.06
C GLY A 16 4.96 -10.08 -5.17
N LYS A 17 3.83 -9.90 -5.87
CA LYS A 17 3.11 -8.62 -6.00
C LYS A 17 1.90 -8.57 -5.09
N VAL A 18 1.46 -7.38 -4.70
CA VAL A 18 0.34 -7.16 -3.77
C VAL A 18 -0.98 -7.61 -4.40
N GLU A 19 -1.66 -8.58 -3.81
CA GLU A 19 -3.01 -8.96 -4.23
C GLU A 19 -4.06 -8.31 -3.31
N VAL A 20 -3.82 -8.33 -1.99
CA VAL A 20 -4.64 -7.64 -0.99
C VAL A 20 -3.77 -7.20 0.19
N LEU A 21 -3.92 -5.95 0.62
CA LEU A 21 -3.48 -5.45 1.94
C LEU A 21 -4.62 -5.67 2.94
N LEU A 22 -4.29 -6.23 4.11
CA LEU A 22 -5.27 -6.54 5.14
C LEU A 22 -4.71 -6.34 6.55
N GLY A 23 -5.60 -6.02 7.49
CA GLY A 23 -5.38 -6.23 8.91
C GLY A 23 -5.82 -7.63 9.31
N VAL A 24 -5.11 -8.21 10.28
CA VAL A 24 -5.46 -9.47 10.93
C VAL A 24 -5.63 -9.19 12.42
N VAL A 25 -6.76 -9.57 12.98
CA VAL A 25 -7.04 -9.55 14.42
C VAL A 25 -7.31 -10.98 14.88
N ARG A 26 -6.63 -11.41 15.95
CA ARG A 26 -6.87 -12.72 16.55
C ARG A 26 -8.07 -12.67 17.49
N GLU A 27 -9.05 -13.55 17.27
CA GLU A 27 -10.23 -13.70 18.12
C GLU A 27 -10.46 -15.16 18.54
N GLY A 28 -9.82 -15.58 19.64
CA GLY A 28 -9.95 -16.94 20.14
C GLY A 28 -9.38 -17.95 19.14
N ASP A 29 -10.26 -18.82 18.66
CA ASP A 29 -9.97 -19.80 17.59
C ASP A 29 -10.22 -19.23 16.17
N ASP A 30 -10.82 -18.05 16.09
CA ASP A 30 -11.13 -17.33 14.85
C ASP A 30 -10.14 -16.18 14.60
N ALA A 31 -10.23 -15.60 13.41
CA ALA A 31 -9.52 -14.37 13.05
C ALA A 31 -10.43 -13.45 12.24
N LEU A 32 -10.45 -12.18 12.61
CA LEU A 32 -11.08 -11.13 11.80
C LEU A 32 -10.04 -10.57 10.82
N LEU A 33 -10.44 -10.44 9.56
CA LEU A 33 -9.62 -9.88 8.50
C LEU A 33 -10.31 -8.64 7.96
N ASP A 34 -9.68 -7.48 8.12
CA ASP A 34 -10.16 -6.21 7.57
C ASP A 34 -9.34 -5.80 6.35
N THR A 35 -9.99 -5.24 5.33
CA THR A 35 -9.35 -4.72 4.12
C THR A 35 -10.11 -3.51 3.62
N ASP A 36 -9.57 -2.81 2.63
CA ASP A 36 -10.22 -1.64 2.05
C ASP A 36 -11.62 -1.97 1.49
N ALA A 37 -12.52 -0.99 1.55
CA ALA A 37 -13.86 -1.11 1.02
C ALA A 37 -13.84 -1.58 -0.45
N GLY A 38 -14.66 -2.58 -0.78
CA GLY A 38 -14.70 -3.20 -2.11
C GLY A 38 -13.71 -4.35 -2.34
N TRP A 39 -12.78 -4.62 -1.41
CA TRP A 39 -11.77 -5.67 -1.56
C TRP A 39 -12.06 -6.97 -0.80
N GLY A 40 -13.16 -7.06 -0.05
CA GLY A 40 -13.54 -8.25 0.71
C GLY A 40 -13.71 -9.51 -0.15
N GLU A 41 -14.40 -9.42 -1.29
CA GLU A 41 -14.59 -10.56 -2.19
C GLU A 41 -13.25 -11.02 -2.81
N ALA A 42 -12.37 -10.08 -3.16
CA ALA A 42 -11.03 -10.40 -3.63
C ALA A 42 -10.26 -11.17 -2.56
N LEU A 43 -10.24 -10.70 -1.32
CA LEU A 43 -9.59 -11.37 -0.19
C LEU A 43 -10.13 -12.79 0.01
N LYS A 44 -11.45 -12.95 0.07
CA LYS A 44 -12.11 -14.25 0.20
C LYS A 44 -11.73 -15.20 -0.94
N ASN A 45 -11.66 -14.70 -2.17
CA ASN A 45 -11.25 -15.50 -3.32
C ASN A 45 -9.80 -15.97 -3.18
N VAL A 46 -8.87 -15.09 -2.77
CA VAL A 46 -7.48 -15.49 -2.53
C VAL A 46 -7.39 -16.57 -1.46
N LEU A 47 -8.06 -16.39 -0.31
CA LEU A 47 -8.07 -17.37 0.78
C LEU A 47 -8.65 -18.71 0.33
N SER A 48 -9.75 -18.67 -0.44
CA SER A 48 -10.42 -19.86 -0.95
C SER A 48 -9.53 -20.68 -1.89
N ARG A 49 -8.68 -20.04 -2.70
CA ARG A 49 -7.72 -20.76 -3.57
C ARG A 49 -6.72 -21.61 -2.79
N TYR A 50 -6.37 -21.22 -1.57
CA TYR A 50 -5.39 -21.92 -0.73
C TYR A 50 -6.04 -22.78 0.37
N LYS A 51 -7.38 -22.75 0.51
CA LYS A 51 -8.15 -23.60 1.43
C LYS A 51 -8.27 -25.03 0.89
N ILE A 52 -7.18 -25.79 0.94
CA ILE A 52 -7.16 -27.20 0.52
C ILE A 52 -7.09 -28.10 1.75
N ARG A 53 -8.16 -28.85 2.03
CA ARG A 53 -8.27 -29.78 3.17
C ARG A 53 -8.09 -29.12 4.55
N THR A 54 -8.21 -27.80 4.62
CA THR A 54 -8.20 -27.03 5.87
C THR A 54 -9.63 -26.87 6.38
N ALA A 55 -9.87 -27.27 7.63
CA ALA A 55 -11.15 -27.09 8.31
C ALA A 55 -11.31 -25.63 8.80
N VAL A 56 -11.52 -24.70 7.87
CA VAL A 56 -11.75 -23.27 8.11
C VAL A 56 -12.92 -22.81 7.26
N GLU A 57 -13.80 -21.96 7.79
CA GLU A 57 -14.84 -21.25 7.03
C GLU A 57 -14.41 -19.80 6.79
N VAL A 58 -14.79 -19.22 5.65
CA VAL A 58 -14.51 -17.81 5.32
C VAL A 58 -15.81 -17.16 4.89
N SER A 59 -16.36 -16.31 5.76
CA SER A 59 -17.54 -15.48 5.52
C SER A 59 -17.11 -14.02 5.28
N LEU A 60 -18.01 -13.24 4.68
CA LEU A 60 -17.85 -11.79 4.56
C LEU A 60 -18.88 -11.12 5.44
N GLU A 61 -18.42 -10.11 6.18
CA GLU A 61 -19.26 -9.25 7.00
C GLU A 61 -18.98 -7.79 6.65
N SER A 62 -20.03 -6.98 6.63
CA SER A 62 -19.90 -5.53 6.41
C SER A 62 -19.72 -4.83 7.75
N LEU A 63 -18.65 -4.06 7.89
CA LEU A 63 -18.35 -3.31 9.12
C LEU A 63 -18.97 -1.89 9.15
N GLY A 64 -19.72 -1.49 8.11
CA GLY A 64 -20.41 -0.20 8.05
C GLY A 64 -20.02 0.64 6.84
N GLU A 65 -20.27 1.95 6.94
CA GLU A 65 -19.98 2.90 5.87
C GLU A 65 -18.48 3.23 5.77
N PRO A 66 -17.96 3.48 4.55
CA PRO A 66 -16.58 3.90 4.37
C PRO A 66 -16.33 5.29 4.98
N PRO A 67 -15.07 5.58 5.35
CA PRO A 67 -14.70 6.88 5.91
C PRO A 67 -14.87 8.04 4.90
N ASP A 68 -15.03 9.26 5.41
CA ASP A 68 -15.29 10.48 4.63
C ASP A 68 -14.02 11.19 4.09
N ASP A 69 -14.18 12.34 3.43
CA ASP A 69 -13.08 13.10 2.81
C ASP A 69 -12.05 13.65 3.84
N SER A 70 -12.48 13.99 5.07
CA SER A 70 -11.53 14.37 6.14
C SER A 70 -10.56 13.23 6.44
N SER A 71 -11.09 12.01 6.42
CA SER A 71 -10.31 10.79 6.64
C SER A 71 -9.32 10.53 5.50
N GLU A 72 -9.60 11.01 4.29
CA GLU A 72 -8.70 10.87 3.14
C GLU A 72 -7.43 11.72 3.29
N LEU A 73 -7.57 12.97 3.72
CA LEU A 73 -6.43 13.85 3.96
C LEU A 73 -5.52 13.27 5.06
N GLU A 74 -6.12 12.82 6.17
CA GLU A 74 -5.38 12.20 7.27
C GLU A 74 -4.66 10.94 6.82
N ARG A 75 -5.35 10.03 6.11
CA ARG A 75 -4.76 8.82 5.51
C ARG A 75 -3.53 9.14 4.65
N ILE A 76 -3.65 10.12 3.75
CA ILE A 76 -2.55 10.51 2.86
C ILE A 76 -1.39 11.12 3.67
N ARG A 77 -1.68 11.96 4.67
CA ARG A 77 -0.64 12.56 5.53
C ARG A 77 0.11 11.54 6.36
N GLU A 78 -0.57 10.48 6.79
CA GLU A 78 0.04 9.34 7.47
C GLU A 78 0.77 8.39 6.52
N GLY A 79 0.67 8.62 5.20
CA GLY A 79 1.32 7.78 4.21
C GLY A 79 0.64 6.44 3.99
N THR A 80 -0.58 6.23 4.50
CA THR A 80 -1.26 4.93 4.46
C THR A 80 -1.77 4.63 3.04
N PRO A 81 -1.24 3.63 2.34
CA PRO A 81 -1.68 3.30 0.99
C PRO A 81 -3.05 2.63 0.97
N ARG A 82 -3.82 2.83 -0.11
CA ARG A 82 -5.16 2.25 -0.31
C ARG A 82 -5.19 1.31 -1.52
N MET A 83 -5.84 0.16 -1.37
CA MET A 83 -6.11 -0.78 -2.46
C MET A 83 -6.97 -0.15 -3.57
N GLY A 84 -6.58 -0.35 -4.83
CA GLY A 84 -7.23 0.23 -6.02
C GLY A 84 -6.82 1.67 -6.35
N PHE A 85 -6.02 2.29 -5.48
CA PHE A 85 -5.44 3.62 -5.70
C PHE A 85 -3.92 3.54 -5.71
N ASP A 86 -3.34 3.21 -4.57
CA ASP A 86 -1.90 3.14 -4.36
C ASP A 86 -1.37 1.71 -4.55
N LEU A 87 -2.24 0.71 -4.37
CA LEU A 87 -1.90 -0.71 -4.39
C LEU A 87 -2.77 -1.50 -5.37
N ASP A 88 -2.13 -2.36 -6.14
CA ASP A 88 -2.75 -3.36 -6.99
C ASP A 88 -1.77 -4.52 -7.28
N SER A 89 -2.20 -5.46 -8.12
CA SER A 89 -1.40 -6.62 -8.54
C SER A 89 -0.16 -6.29 -9.38
N ALA A 90 0.11 -5.03 -9.71
CA ALA A 90 1.36 -4.59 -10.33
C ALA A 90 2.42 -4.17 -9.29
N VAL A 91 2.01 -3.82 -8.08
CA VAL A 91 2.87 -3.28 -7.02
C VAL A 91 3.63 -4.37 -6.28
N ILE A 92 4.92 -4.14 -6.05
CA ILE A 92 5.76 -4.97 -5.15
C ILE A 92 5.70 -4.36 -3.74
N PRO A 93 5.63 -5.15 -2.65
CA PRO A 93 5.54 -4.61 -1.28
C PRO A 93 6.59 -3.53 -0.96
N GLN A 94 7.84 -3.74 -1.38
CA GLN A 94 8.94 -2.77 -1.20
C GLN A 94 8.84 -1.48 -2.01
N GLU A 95 8.06 -1.46 -3.10
CA GLU A 95 7.75 -0.20 -3.78
C GLU A 95 6.89 0.68 -2.87
N ALA A 96 6.00 0.08 -2.08
CA ALA A 96 5.12 0.79 -1.16
C ALA A 96 5.66 0.83 0.28
N ALA A 97 6.88 0.37 0.55
CA ALA A 97 7.47 0.24 1.89
C ALA A 97 6.59 -0.57 2.88
N LEU A 98 5.84 -1.56 2.39
CA LEU A 98 4.92 -2.40 3.18
C LEU A 98 5.63 -3.57 3.86
N GLU A 99 6.87 -3.88 3.46
CA GLU A 99 7.72 -4.89 4.08
C GLU A 99 8.05 -4.59 5.54
N ILE A 100 8.06 -3.31 5.91
CA ILE A 100 8.36 -2.85 7.27
C ILE A 100 7.26 -3.29 8.23
N GLU A 101 6.00 -3.23 7.81
CA GLU A 101 4.83 -3.45 8.67
C GLU A 101 4.18 -4.83 8.46
N SER A 102 4.33 -5.40 7.26
CA SER A 102 3.46 -6.49 6.77
C SER A 102 4.21 -7.75 6.34
N VAL A 103 5.55 -7.74 6.39
CA VAL A 103 6.39 -8.89 6.01
C VAL A 103 7.26 -9.30 7.19
N SER A 104 7.25 -10.61 7.49
CA SER A 104 8.21 -11.21 8.40
C SER A 104 9.22 -11.99 7.57
N PHE A 105 10.50 -11.63 7.68
CA PHE A 105 11.62 -12.32 7.03
C PHE A 105 12.14 -13.51 7.84
N THR A 106 11.63 -13.69 9.06
CA THR A 106 12.03 -14.75 9.98
C THR A 106 10.99 -15.87 10.12
N LYS A 107 9.76 -15.68 9.61
CA LYS A 107 8.72 -16.73 9.58
C LYS A 107 9.01 -17.78 8.50
N GLY A 108 8.24 -18.86 8.55
CA GLY A 108 8.25 -19.90 7.52
C GLY A 108 7.77 -19.43 6.14
N CYS A 109 7.72 -20.36 5.19
CA CYS A 109 7.47 -20.00 3.79
C CYS A 109 6.10 -19.35 3.56
N PHE A 110 6.04 -18.33 2.71
CA PHE A 110 4.81 -17.68 2.24
C PHE A 110 4.79 -17.49 0.71
N VAL A 111 3.60 -17.34 0.14
CA VAL A 111 3.42 -17.16 -1.31
C VAL A 111 4.10 -15.87 -1.77
N GLY A 112 4.83 -15.93 -2.88
CA GLY A 112 5.50 -14.75 -3.45
C GLY A 112 6.80 -14.33 -2.74
N GLN A 113 7.23 -15.08 -1.71
CA GLN A 113 8.42 -14.72 -0.91
C GLN A 113 9.71 -14.60 -1.71
N GLU A 114 9.85 -15.32 -2.83
CA GLU A 114 11.12 -15.36 -3.58
C GLU A 114 11.51 -13.96 -4.06
N LEU A 115 10.55 -13.21 -4.63
CA LEU A 115 10.80 -11.83 -5.06
C LEU A 115 11.09 -10.93 -3.85
N VAL A 116 10.25 -11.02 -2.81
CA VAL A 116 10.31 -10.17 -1.62
C VAL A 116 11.65 -10.35 -0.89
N CYS A 117 12.04 -11.58 -0.57
CA CYS A 117 13.31 -11.87 0.10
C CYS A 117 14.53 -11.58 -0.79
N ARG A 118 14.42 -11.73 -2.12
CA ARG A 118 15.50 -11.38 -3.05
C ARG A 118 15.76 -9.88 -3.07
N ILE A 119 14.71 -9.06 -3.02
CA ILE A 119 14.83 -7.61 -2.96
C ILE A 119 15.49 -7.20 -1.64
N ASP A 120 15.00 -7.74 -0.52
CA ASP A 120 15.53 -7.48 0.82
C ASP A 120 17.03 -7.78 0.94
N SER A 121 17.46 -8.94 0.45
CA SER A 121 18.86 -9.38 0.61
C SER A 121 19.87 -8.70 -0.31
N ARG A 122 19.49 -8.38 -1.55
CA ARG A 122 20.46 -7.91 -2.57
C ARG A 122 19.85 -7.17 -3.76
N GLY A 123 18.56 -6.84 -3.70
CA GLY A 123 17.87 -6.19 -4.79
C GLY A 123 17.56 -4.73 -4.50
N HIS A 124 16.71 -4.18 -5.34
CA HIS A 124 16.14 -2.86 -5.20
C HIS A 124 14.86 -2.80 -6.03
N VAL A 125 13.99 -1.87 -5.68
CA VAL A 125 12.85 -1.48 -6.51
C VAL A 125 13.21 -0.27 -7.37
N ASN A 126 12.49 -0.08 -8.48
CA ASN A 126 12.78 1.01 -9.43
C ASN A 126 11.99 2.29 -9.13
N ARG A 127 11.04 2.24 -8.22
CA ARG A 127 10.20 3.34 -7.78
C ARG A 127 9.77 3.12 -6.33
N HIS A 128 9.41 4.19 -5.66
CA HIS A 128 8.87 4.17 -4.31
C HIS A 128 7.58 4.99 -4.25
N LEU A 129 6.61 4.52 -3.48
CA LEU A 129 5.45 5.32 -3.09
C LEU A 129 5.95 6.40 -2.12
N ARG A 130 5.76 7.67 -2.49
CA ARG A 130 6.23 8.82 -1.73
C ARG A 130 5.06 9.69 -1.29
N LEU A 131 5.29 10.43 -0.21
CA LEU A 131 4.42 11.55 0.17
C LEU A 131 4.80 12.76 -0.69
N ILE A 132 3.79 13.40 -1.28
CA ILE A 132 3.95 14.58 -2.13
C ILE A 132 3.16 15.72 -1.49
N THR A 133 3.79 16.90 -1.37
CA THR A 133 3.15 18.07 -0.77
C THR A 133 3.24 19.29 -1.68
N ASN A 134 2.25 20.16 -1.63
CA ASN A 134 2.29 21.47 -2.29
C ASN A 134 1.75 22.56 -1.35
N SER A 135 2.44 23.70 -1.31
CA SER A 135 2.09 24.81 -0.43
C SER A 135 0.87 25.61 -0.90
N SER A 136 0.46 25.44 -2.16
CA SER A 136 -0.71 26.10 -2.75
C SER A 136 -2.05 25.51 -2.27
N GLY A 137 -2.06 24.35 -1.61
CA GLY A 137 -3.28 23.67 -1.19
C GLY A 137 -4.10 23.07 -2.34
N VAL A 138 -3.54 23.01 -3.54
CA VAL A 138 -4.18 22.43 -4.72
C VAL A 138 -4.29 20.92 -4.54
N THR A 139 -5.47 20.37 -4.84
CA THR A 139 -5.65 18.92 -4.96
C THR A 139 -5.19 18.50 -6.34
N LEU A 140 -4.12 17.70 -6.39
CA LEU A 140 -3.62 17.11 -7.64
C LEU A 140 -4.61 16.07 -8.18
N VAL A 141 -4.50 15.70 -9.45
CA VAL A 141 -5.39 14.70 -10.05
C VAL A 141 -4.67 13.35 -10.12
N LYS A 142 -5.36 12.27 -9.73
CA LYS A 142 -4.88 10.90 -9.91
C LYS A 142 -4.51 10.63 -11.37
N GLY A 143 -3.35 10.04 -11.60
CA GLY A 143 -2.80 9.75 -12.93
C GLY A 143 -1.96 10.89 -13.52
N GLU A 144 -1.87 12.05 -12.87
CA GLU A 144 -1.00 13.12 -13.35
C GLU A 144 0.48 12.74 -13.22
N SER A 145 1.24 13.10 -14.25
CA SER A 145 2.68 12.83 -14.32
C SER A 145 3.47 13.78 -13.41
N LEU A 146 4.37 13.20 -12.62
CA LEU A 146 5.38 13.92 -11.86
C LEU A 146 6.60 14.16 -12.76
N LEU A 147 6.98 15.42 -12.94
CA LEU A 147 8.02 15.83 -13.87
C LEU A 147 9.25 16.37 -13.13
N GLN A 148 10.43 15.92 -13.54
CA GLN A 148 11.71 16.51 -13.16
C GLN A 148 12.43 16.94 -14.44
N ASP A 149 12.78 18.21 -14.56
CA ASP A 149 13.43 18.77 -15.76
C ASP A 149 12.70 18.41 -17.07
N GLY A 150 11.37 18.44 -17.04
CA GLY A 150 10.49 18.09 -18.17
C GLY A 150 10.38 16.58 -18.49
N LYS A 151 11.00 15.69 -17.69
CA LYS A 151 10.91 14.23 -17.86
C LYS A 151 9.96 13.62 -16.84
N VAL A 152 9.16 12.64 -17.27
CA VAL A 152 8.26 11.90 -16.37
C VAL A 152 9.07 10.99 -15.45
N VAL A 153 9.02 11.26 -14.16
CA VAL A 153 9.68 10.52 -13.09
C VAL A 153 8.70 9.86 -12.12
N GLY A 154 7.39 9.97 -12.35
CA GLY A 154 6.40 9.35 -11.48
C GLY A 154 4.97 9.68 -11.87
N GLU A 155 4.04 9.23 -11.04
CA GLU A 155 2.60 9.43 -11.21
C GLU A 155 1.90 9.58 -9.85
N VAL A 156 0.91 10.46 -9.79
CA VAL A 156 0.03 10.66 -8.62
C VAL A 156 -1.01 9.53 -8.51
N THR A 157 -1.17 8.94 -7.32
CA THR A 157 -2.09 7.81 -7.09
C THR A 157 -3.28 8.16 -6.18
N SER A 158 -3.02 8.93 -5.12
CA SER A 158 -4.03 9.44 -4.18
C SER A 158 -3.81 10.93 -3.96
N SER A 159 -4.87 11.70 -3.71
CA SER A 159 -4.80 13.16 -3.63
C SER A 159 -5.84 13.74 -2.68
N ALA A 160 -5.42 14.71 -1.89
CA ALA A 160 -6.23 15.60 -1.06
C ALA A 160 -5.67 17.04 -1.15
N PRO A 161 -6.35 18.06 -0.63
CA PRO A 161 -5.86 19.43 -0.68
C PRO A 161 -4.44 19.56 -0.10
N GLY A 162 -3.47 19.94 -0.93
CA GLY A 162 -2.07 20.15 -0.54
C GLY A 162 -1.23 18.89 -0.35
N PHE A 163 -1.81 17.69 -0.42
CA PHE A 163 -1.14 16.42 -0.14
C PHE A 163 -1.52 15.34 -1.16
N ALA A 164 -0.57 14.48 -1.50
CA ALA A 164 -0.80 13.34 -2.38
C ALA A 164 0.14 12.18 -2.03
N LEU A 165 -0.25 10.99 -2.47
CA LEU A 165 0.67 9.86 -2.64
C LEU A 165 0.95 9.69 -4.13
N GLY A 166 2.14 9.21 -4.45
CA GLY A 166 2.48 8.88 -5.83
C GLY A 166 3.74 8.03 -5.92
N TYR A 167 3.83 7.23 -6.97
CA TYR A 167 5.04 6.48 -7.24
C TYR A 167 6.06 7.37 -7.93
N VAL A 168 7.24 7.48 -7.34
CA VAL A 168 8.36 8.25 -7.85
C VAL A 168 9.53 7.32 -8.12
N ARG A 169 10.19 7.46 -9.27
CA ARG A 169 11.38 6.69 -9.62
C ARG A 169 12.45 6.84 -8.55
N ARG A 170 13.19 5.75 -8.31
CA ARG A 170 14.17 5.66 -7.22
C ARG A 170 15.30 6.69 -7.30
N GLU A 171 15.62 7.16 -8.51
CA GLU A 171 16.68 8.15 -8.73
C GLU A 171 16.30 9.57 -8.28
N VAL A 172 15.02 9.83 -7.99
CA VAL A 172 14.58 11.12 -7.47
C VAL A 172 14.88 11.19 -5.98
N GLU A 173 15.71 12.16 -5.58
CA GLU A 173 16.09 12.35 -4.18
C GLU A 173 14.92 12.87 -3.34
N ILE A 174 14.83 12.39 -2.09
CA ILE A 174 13.86 12.91 -1.11
C ILE A 174 14.18 14.38 -0.84
N GLY A 175 13.13 15.20 -0.78
CA GLY A 175 13.23 16.65 -0.65
C GLY A 175 13.28 17.39 -1.99
N SER A 176 13.45 16.67 -3.11
CA SER A 176 13.40 17.26 -4.45
C SER A 176 12.05 17.90 -4.74
N THR A 177 12.11 18.90 -5.62
CA THR A 177 10.94 19.56 -6.18
C THR A 177 10.63 19.01 -7.56
N LEU A 178 9.35 18.71 -7.80
CA LEU A 178 8.84 18.24 -9.09
C LEU A 178 7.73 19.17 -9.57
N GLU A 179 7.35 19.04 -10.84
CA GLU A 179 6.22 19.73 -11.44
C GLU A 179 5.08 18.75 -11.76
N VAL A 180 3.84 19.16 -11.49
CA VAL A 180 2.62 18.44 -11.84
C VAL A 180 1.60 19.44 -12.37
N SER A 181 1.29 19.40 -13.67
CA SER A 181 0.29 20.30 -14.30
C SER A 181 0.51 21.79 -13.94
N GLY A 182 1.77 22.25 -13.95
CA GLY A 182 2.16 23.62 -13.58
C GLY A 182 2.20 23.92 -12.08
N THR A 183 1.86 22.95 -11.22
CA THR A 183 2.00 23.03 -9.76
C THR A 183 3.36 22.50 -9.34
N VAL A 184 4.07 23.28 -8.53
CA VAL A 184 5.34 22.88 -7.92
C VAL A 184 5.06 22.06 -6.66
N VAL A 185 5.60 20.84 -6.61
CA VAL A 185 5.39 19.90 -5.51
C VAL A 185 6.72 19.47 -4.89
N LYS A 186 6.71 19.08 -3.61
CA LYS A 186 7.87 18.54 -2.90
C LYS A 186 7.68 17.05 -2.61
N VAL A 187 8.70 16.25 -2.91
CA VAL A 187 8.74 14.81 -2.62
C VAL A 187 9.30 14.60 -1.23
N LEU A 188 8.61 13.85 -0.40
CA LEU A 188 9.00 13.49 0.96
C LEU A 188 9.05 11.97 1.11
N GLU A 189 9.77 11.52 2.13
CA GLU A 189 9.67 10.13 2.58
C GLU A 189 8.22 9.85 3.00
N ARG A 190 7.70 8.68 2.66
CA ARG A 190 6.36 8.27 3.09
C ARG A 190 6.43 7.89 4.57
N PRO A 191 5.59 8.44 5.46
CA PRO A 191 5.54 7.96 6.83
C PRO A 191 5.09 6.49 6.85
N VAL A 192 5.68 5.71 7.77
CA VAL A 192 5.38 4.29 7.99
C VAL A 192 5.16 4.13 9.48
N ALA A 193 4.11 3.41 9.89
CA ALA A 193 3.87 3.15 11.30
C ALA A 193 4.94 2.18 11.82
N THR A 194 5.62 2.60 12.90
CA THR A 194 6.55 1.75 13.68
C THR A 194 5.84 0.92 14.72
#